data_AF-E0RXB7-F1
#
_entry.id   AF-E0RXB7-F1
#
_cell.length_a   1.000
_cell.length_b   1.000
_cell.length_c   1.000
_cell.angle_alpha   90.00
_cell.angle_beta   90.00
_cell.angle_gamma   90.00
#
_symmetry.space_group_name_H-M   'P 1'
#
loop_
_entity.id
_entity.type
_entity.pdbx_description
1 polymer ?
#
loop_
_entity_poly.entity_id
_entity_poly.type
_entity_poly.pdbx_seq_one_letter_code
_entity_poly.pdbx_strand_id
1 'polypeptide(L)'
;MTEKEFFDLLLTRYSEEISEDLPAEGLGYYLEYFLDHYPSEKLELKITKKVAARILHEFMTYVLKWEDLEWGDAANLKDIYDCRVCSNAIAQVYERGIIGEAEPLVFGLNITLGREDGIRIIERFLSKIKEIDI
;
A
#
# COMPACT_ATOMS: atom_id res chain seq x y z
N MET A 1 -3.36 6.49 -11.93
CA MET A 1 -4.17 7.25 -10.95
C MET A 1 -3.25 8.11 -10.10
N THR A 2 -3.79 9.04 -9.32
CA THR A 2 -3.01 9.85 -8.37
C THR A 2 -2.85 9.15 -7.03
N GLU A 3 -1.92 9.62 -6.19
CA GLU A 3 -1.74 9.10 -4.83
C GLU A 3 -3.01 9.26 -3.99
N LYS A 4 -3.65 10.43 -4.09
CA LYS A 4 -4.91 10.71 -3.39
C LYS A 4 -6.06 9.84 -3.91
N GLU A 5 -6.22 9.69 -5.22
CA GLU A 5 -7.23 8.80 -5.81
C GLU A 5 -7.05 7.35 -5.33
N PHE A 6 -5.82 6.85 -5.18
CA PHE A 6 -5.56 5.50 -4.71
C PHE A 6 -5.91 5.34 -3.22
N PHE A 7 -5.51 6.31 -2.39
CA PHE A 7 -5.83 6.30 -0.95
C PHE A 7 -7.34 6.39 -0.71
N ASP A 8 -8.02 7.32 -1.37
CA ASP A 8 -9.48 7.49 -1.22
C ASP A 8 -10.22 6.24 -1.69
N LEU A 9 -9.78 5.62 -2.80
CA LEU A 9 -10.37 4.36 -3.25
C LEU A 9 -10.14 3.22 -2.25
N LEU A 10 -8.96 3.12 -1.65
CA LEU A 10 -8.68 2.13 -0.61
C LEU A 10 -9.65 2.28 0.58
N LEU A 11 -9.80 3.50 1.09
CA LEU A 11 -10.71 3.77 2.21
C LEU A 11 -12.16 3.44 1.87
N THR A 12 -12.64 3.91 0.72
CA THR A 12 -14.01 3.62 0.27
C THR A 12 -14.25 2.13 0.16
N ARG A 13 -13.38 1.39 -0.55
CA ARG A 13 -13.57 -0.05 -0.76
C ARG A 13 -13.46 -0.86 0.53
N TYR A 14 -12.55 -0.47 1.42
CA TYR A 14 -12.48 -1.08 2.75
C TYR A 14 -13.78 -0.86 3.55
N SER A 15 -14.31 0.36 3.54
CA SER A 15 -15.57 0.67 4.24
C SER A 15 -16.78 -0.07 3.68
N GLU A 16 -16.84 -0.26 2.37
CA GLU A 16 -17.93 -0.96 1.69
C GLU A 16 -17.87 -2.48 1.85
N GLU A 17 -16.67 -3.06 1.93
CA GLU A 17 -16.48 -4.52 1.80
C GLU A 17 -16.05 -5.23 3.08
N ILE A 18 -15.47 -4.51 4.04
CA ILE A 18 -14.84 -5.10 5.22
C ILE A 18 -15.44 -4.54 6.51
N SER A 19 -15.37 -3.23 6.74
CA SER A 19 -15.80 -2.62 8.00
C SER A 19 -16.20 -1.15 7.81
N GLU A 20 -17.42 -0.79 8.22
CA GLU A 20 -17.93 0.59 8.14
C GLU A 20 -17.14 1.58 9.01
N ASP A 21 -16.48 1.09 10.08
CA ASP A 21 -15.70 1.93 10.99
C ASP A 21 -14.19 1.79 10.72
N LEU A 22 -13.55 2.91 10.36
CA LEU A 22 -12.12 3.07 10.56
C LEU A 22 -11.86 3.26 12.06
N PRO A 23 -10.80 2.65 12.64
CA PRO A 23 -10.53 2.77 14.06
C PRO A 23 -10.35 4.24 14.46
N ALA A 24 -11.04 4.64 15.54
CA ALA A 24 -10.98 6.00 16.09
C ALA A 24 -9.55 6.40 16.55
N GLU A 25 -8.68 5.41 16.77
CA GLU A 25 -7.27 5.61 17.11
C GLU A 25 -6.38 5.46 15.86
N GLY A 26 -6.01 6.61 15.30
CA GLY A 26 -4.82 6.89 14.47
C GLY A 26 -4.56 5.97 13.26
N LEU A 27 -4.73 6.49 12.05
CA LEU A 27 -4.34 5.80 10.79
C LEU A 27 -2.82 5.72 10.57
N GLY A 28 -2.02 6.27 11.51
CA GLY A 28 -0.59 6.49 11.33
C GLY A 28 -0.32 7.84 10.67
N TYR A 29 0.83 8.45 10.98
CA TYR A 29 1.19 9.80 10.55
C TYR A 29 1.17 9.99 9.03
N TYR A 30 1.53 8.98 8.26
CA TYR A 30 1.58 9.11 6.79
C TYR A 30 0.18 9.06 6.19
N LEU A 31 -0.73 8.23 6.72
CA LEU A 31 -2.11 8.17 6.20
C LEU A 31 -2.93 9.38 6.68
N GLU A 32 -2.70 9.87 7.90
CA GLU A 32 -3.28 11.14 8.38
C GLU A 32 -2.87 12.33 7.50
N TYR A 33 -1.65 12.30 6.94
CA TYR A 33 -1.23 13.28 5.96
C TYR A 33 -2.09 13.27 4.68
N PHE A 34 -2.65 12.12 4.27
CA PHE A 34 -3.56 12.04 3.12
C PHE A 34 -4.99 12.53 3.41
N LEU A 35 -5.41 12.59 4.67
CA LEU A 35 -6.75 13.04 5.04
C LEU A 35 -6.85 14.56 5.07
N ASP A 36 -6.13 15.20 5.99
CA ASP A 36 -6.35 16.61 6.32
C ASP A 36 -5.22 17.53 5.85
N HIS A 37 -4.06 16.96 5.54
CA HIS A 37 -2.84 17.73 5.27
C HIS A 37 -2.29 17.53 3.85
N TYR A 38 -3.03 16.86 2.98
CA TYR A 38 -2.56 16.58 1.63
C TYR A 38 -2.69 17.84 0.78
N PRO A 39 -1.57 18.45 0.38
CA PRO A 39 -1.60 19.79 -0.17
C PRO A 39 -2.10 19.76 -1.62
N SER A 40 -2.85 20.79 -2.02
CA SER A 40 -3.58 20.80 -3.29
C SER A 40 -2.66 20.70 -4.51
N GLU A 41 -1.44 21.23 -4.42
CA GLU A 41 -0.42 21.13 -5.47
C GLU A 41 0.07 19.69 -5.71
N LYS A 42 -0.19 18.77 -4.79
CA LYS A 42 0.18 17.34 -4.92
C LYS A 42 -0.96 16.45 -5.40
N LEU A 43 -2.16 17.00 -5.62
CA LEU A 43 -3.33 16.21 -6.06
C LEU A 43 -3.10 15.51 -7.41
N GLU A 44 -2.27 16.10 -8.28
CA GLU A 44 -1.95 15.55 -9.60
C GLU A 44 -0.78 14.54 -9.59
N LEU A 45 -0.11 14.36 -8.44
CA LEU A 45 1.01 13.42 -8.34
C LEU A 45 0.53 12.00 -8.62
N LYS A 46 1.13 11.39 -9.63
CA LYS A 46 0.82 10.01 -9.99
C LYS A 46 1.43 9.06 -8.97
N ILE A 47 0.64 8.07 -8.56
CA ILE A 47 1.10 7.09 -7.60
C ILE A 47 2.14 6.16 -8.22
N THR A 48 3.20 5.89 -7.48
CA THR A 48 4.23 4.90 -7.83
C THR A 48 4.09 3.63 -7.00
N LYS A 49 4.66 2.51 -7.45
CA LYS A 49 4.65 1.23 -6.71
C LYS A 49 5.14 1.38 -5.27
N LYS A 50 6.22 2.12 -5.03
CA LYS A 50 6.75 2.35 -3.67
C LYS A 50 5.77 3.14 -2.79
N VAL A 51 5.03 4.10 -3.35
CA VAL A 51 4.06 4.89 -2.59
C VAL A 51 2.83 4.05 -2.26
N ALA A 52 2.33 3.26 -3.22
CA ALA A 52 1.27 2.29 -2.97
C ALA A 52 1.68 1.29 -1.88
N ALA A 53 2.91 0.76 -1.93
CA ALA A 53 3.43 -0.13 -0.90
C ALA A 53 3.41 0.52 0.50
N ARG A 54 3.86 1.78 0.61
CA ARG A 54 3.83 2.52 1.88
C ARG A 54 2.41 2.76 2.41
N ILE A 55 1.49 3.17 1.54
CA ILE A 55 0.08 3.38 1.93
C ILE A 55 -0.51 2.08 2.48
N LEU A 56 -0.32 0.97 1.76
CA LEU A 56 -0.89 -0.32 2.14
C LEU A 56 -0.24 -0.88 3.41
N HIS A 57 1.09 -0.80 3.53
CA HIS A 57 1.78 -1.26 4.73
C HIS A 57 1.33 -0.49 5.97
N GLU A 58 1.22 0.84 5.86
CA GLU A 58 0.78 1.64 6.99
C GLU A 58 -0.67 1.32 7.39
N PHE A 59 -1.53 1.06 6.39
CA PHE A 59 -2.89 0.59 6.62
C PHE A 59 -2.89 -0.78 7.33
N MET A 60 -2.06 -1.73 6.89
CA MET A 60 -1.91 -3.03 7.58
C MET A 60 -1.51 -2.86 9.04
N THR A 61 -0.51 -2.02 9.32
CA THR A 61 0.02 -1.84 10.67
C THR A 61 -0.96 -1.13 11.59
N TYR A 62 -1.53 -0.01 11.16
CA TYR A 62 -2.32 0.84 12.06
C TYR A 62 -3.81 0.55 12.04
N VAL A 63 -4.36 0.14 10.89
CA VAL A 63 -5.79 -0.18 10.79
C VAL A 63 -6.03 -1.66 11.09
N LEU A 64 -5.33 -2.55 10.40
CA LEU A 64 -5.55 -3.99 10.53
C LEU A 64 -4.78 -4.65 11.68
N LYS A 65 -3.84 -3.91 12.29
CA LYS A 65 -2.94 -4.40 13.36
C LYS A 65 -2.18 -5.67 12.96
N TRP A 66 -1.85 -5.81 11.68
CA TRP A 66 -1.05 -6.94 11.20
C TRP A 66 0.41 -6.77 11.60
N GLU A 67 0.99 -7.85 12.12
CA GLU A 67 2.44 -7.93 12.33
C GLU A 67 3.16 -8.01 10.98
N ASP A 68 4.38 -7.46 10.96
CA ASP A 68 5.26 -7.57 9.81
C ASP A 68 5.72 -9.02 9.63
N LEU A 69 5.72 -9.50 8.38
CA LEU A 69 6.36 -10.75 8.01
C LEU A 69 7.87 -10.59 7.92
N GLU A 70 8.56 -11.70 8.13
CA GLU A 70 9.96 -11.85 7.74
C GLU A 70 10.12 -11.60 6.24
N TRP A 71 11.20 -10.94 5.86
CA TRP A 71 11.39 -10.44 4.48
C TRP A 71 11.60 -11.50 3.41
N GLY A 72 11.77 -12.78 3.78
CA GLY A 72 11.75 -13.92 2.85
C GLY A 72 12.41 -13.68 1.50
N ASP A 73 11.60 -13.78 0.45
CA ASP A 73 12.02 -13.62 -0.94
C ASP A 73 12.23 -12.15 -1.32
N ALA A 74 11.54 -11.21 -0.68
CA ALA A 74 11.69 -9.77 -0.89
C ALA A 74 13.11 -9.30 -0.60
N ALA A 75 13.83 -9.97 0.30
CA ALA A 75 15.25 -9.69 0.56
C ALA A 75 16.16 -9.89 -0.68
N ASN A 76 15.70 -10.66 -1.67
CA ASN A 76 16.42 -10.90 -2.93
C ASN A 76 16.13 -9.85 -4.03
N LEU A 77 15.20 -8.92 -3.79
CA LEU A 77 14.92 -7.83 -4.73
C LEU A 77 16.13 -6.89 -4.81
N LYS A 78 16.62 -6.66 -6.03
CA LYS A 78 17.83 -5.89 -6.30
C LYS A 78 17.69 -4.41 -5.95
N ASP A 79 16.48 -3.87 -6.08
CA ASP A 79 16.17 -2.44 -5.93
C ASP A 79 15.49 -2.10 -4.59
N ILE A 80 15.28 -3.08 -3.68
CA ILE A 80 14.58 -2.85 -2.40
C ILE A 80 15.28 -1.83 -1.50
N TYR A 81 16.60 -1.69 -1.62
CA TYR A 81 17.40 -0.77 -0.81
C TYR A 81 17.58 0.62 -1.46
N ASP A 82 17.12 0.83 -2.69
CA ASP A 82 17.21 2.12 -3.39
C ASP A 82 16.35 3.20 -2.70
N CYS A 83 15.32 2.78 -1.95
CA CYS A 83 14.60 3.61 -1.00
C CYS A 83 14.58 2.95 0.38
N ARG A 84 15.57 3.27 1.22
CA ARG A 84 15.69 2.71 2.58
C ARG A 84 14.44 2.87 3.44
N VAL A 85 13.75 4.02 3.31
CA VAL A 85 12.50 4.29 4.06
C VAL A 85 11.30 3.53 3.50
N CYS A 86 11.41 2.97 2.29
CA CYS A 86 10.36 2.18 1.65
C CYS A 86 10.57 0.67 1.82
N SER A 87 11.78 0.21 2.16
CA SER A 87 12.18 -1.19 2.06
C SER A 87 11.25 -2.13 2.83
N ASN A 88 10.91 -1.80 4.07
CA ASN A 88 10.01 -2.64 4.86
C ASN A 88 8.61 -2.71 4.24
N ALA A 89 8.03 -1.56 3.84
CA ALA A 89 6.72 -1.54 3.20
C ALA A 89 6.69 -2.35 1.89
N ILE A 90 7.78 -2.29 1.10
CA ILE A 90 7.94 -3.11 -0.11
C ILE A 90 7.97 -4.60 0.24
N ALA A 91 8.74 -5.00 1.25
CA ALA A 91 8.79 -6.39 1.70
C ALA A 91 7.39 -6.87 2.13
N GLN A 92 6.66 -6.09 2.92
CA GLN A 92 5.34 -6.49 3.42
C GLN A 92 4.30 -6.70 2.31
N VAL A 93 4.28 -5.84 1.28
CA VAL A 93 3.35 -6.05 0.15
C VAL A 93 3.80 -7.16 -0.79
N TYR A 94 5.10 -7.43 -0.86
CA TYR A 94 5.67 -8.48 -1.72
C TYR A 94 5.46 -9.86 -1.14
N GLU A 95 5.82 -10.08 0.14
CA GLU A 95 5.66 -11.35 0.84
C GLU A 95 4.19 -11.79 0.96
N ARG A 96 3.28 -10.81 1.02
CA ARG A 96 1.83 -11.07 1.03
C ARG A 96 1.24 -11.29 -0.37
N GLY A 97 2.05 -11.20 -1.43
CA GLY A 97 1.61 -11.38 -2.82
C GLY A 97 0.68 -10.28 -3.33
N ILE A 98 0.69 -9.10 -2.71
CA ILE A 98 -0.20 -7.99 -3.06
C ILE A 98 0.39 -7.23 -4.25
N ILE A 99 1.66 -6.85 -4.16
CA ILE A 99 2.41 -6.18 -5.23
C ILE A 99 3.64 -7.04 -5.57
N GLY A 100 3.65 -7.62 -6.77
CA GLY A 100 4.77 -8.42 -7.26
C GLY A 100 5.90 -7.59 -7.88
N GLU A 101 6.88 -8.27 -8.44
CA GLU A 101 7.98 -7.67 -9.20
C GLU A 101 7.51 -7.06 -10.54
N ALA A 102 8.27 -6.12 -11.07
CA ALA A 102 8.08 -5.57 -12.42
C ALA A 102 8.92 -6.33 -13.46
N GLU A 103 10.11 -6.74 -13.05
CA GLU A 103 11.05 -7.58 -13.80
C GLU A 103 11.70 -8.57 -12.82
N PRO A 104 12.35 -9.65 -13.27
CA PRO A 104 12.97 -10.63 -12.37
C PRO A 104 13.91 -10.01 -11.34
N LEU A 105 13.53 -10.16 -10.06
CA LEU A 105 14.21 -9.61 -8.88
C LEU A 105 14.22 -8.06 -8.83
N VAL A 106 13.28 -7.39 -9.49
CA VAL A 106 13.18 -5.92 -9.51
C VAL A 106 11.75 -5.52 -9.21
N PHE A 107 11.52 -4.87 -8.07
CA PHE A 107 10.20 -4.43 -7.67
C PHE A 107 9.69 -3.31 -8.59
N GLY A 108 10.57 -2.44 -9.08
CA GLY A 108 10.22 -1.31 -9.94
C GLY A 108 9.65 -0.14 -9.13
N LEU A 109 10.39 0.30 -8.11
CA LEU A 109 9.96 1.30 -7.11
C LEU A 109 9.25 2.53 -7.69
N ASN A 110 9.78 3.06 -8.79
CA ASN A 110 9.34 4.32 -9.40
C ASN A 110 8.35 4.14 -10.56
N ILE A 111 7.90 2.90 -10.83
CA ILE A 111 6.87 2.66 -11.84
C ILE A 111 5.56 3.28 -11.39
N THR A 112 5.02 4.16 -12.23
CA THR A 112 3.73 4.79 -12.03
C THR A 112 2.59 3.80 -12.31
N LEU A 113 1.60 3.76 -11.43
CA LEU A 113 0.44 2.88 -11.57
C LEU A 113 -0.68 3.55 -12.37
N GLY A 114 -1.14 2.85 -13.41
CA GLY A 114 -2.39 3.15 -14.08
C GLY A 114 -3.58 2.99 -13.13
N ARG A 115 -4.76 3.47 -13.54
CA ARG A 115 -5.99 3.28 -12.74
C ARG A 115 -6.31 1.79 -12.56
N GLU A 116 -6.20 1.00 -13.62
CA GLU A 116 -6.47 -0.44 -13.57
C GLU A 116 -5.49 -1.20 -12.67
N ASP A 117 -4.19 -0.87 -12.72
CA ASP A 117 -3.20 -1.50 -11.85
C ASP A 117 -3.47 -1.21 -10.37
N GLY A 118 -3.78 0.05 -10.05
CA GLY A 118 -4.09 0.43 -8.68
C GLY A 118 -5.36 -0.25 -8.16
N ILE A 119 -6.42 -0.35 -8.98
CA ILE A 119 -7.64 -1.12 -8.62
C ILE A 119 -7.29 -2.58 -8.33
N ARG A 120 -6.55 -3.25 -9.23
CA ARG A 120 -6.14 -4.66 -9.04
C ARG A 120 -5.33 -4.86 -7.77
N ILE A 121 -4.45 -3.92 -7.43
CA ILE A 121 -3.66 -3.97 -6.19
C ILE A 121 -4.57 -3.88 -4.96
N ILE A 122 -5.54 -2.96 -4.96
CA ILE A 122 -6.52 -2.83 -3.87
C ILE A 122 -7.37 -4.10 -3.75
N GLU A 123 -7.87 -4.63 -4.86
CA GLU A 123 -8.65 -5.88 -4.87
C GLU A 123 -7.87 -7.06 -4.29
N ARG A 124 -6.60 -7.21 -4.67
CA ARG A 124 -5.71 -8.23 -4.09
C ARG A 124 -5.52 -8.02 -2.59
N PHE A 125 -5.32 -6.78 -2.18
CA PHE A 125 -5.17 -6.44 -0.76
C PHE A 125 -6.43 -6.82 0.03
N LEU A 126 -7.62 -6.42 -0.42
CA LEU A 126 -8.88 -6.75 0.23
C LEU A 126 -9.16 -8.26 0.26
N SER A 127 -8.78 -9.00 -0.79
CA SER A 127 -8.82 -10.46 -0.80
C SER A 127 -7.96 -11.05 0.33
N LYS A 128 -6.75 -10.51 0.55
CA LYS A 128 -5.87 -10.96 1.64
C LYS A 128 -6.45 -10.68 3.02
N ILE A 129 -7.18 -9.58 3.19
CA ILE A 129 -7.89 -9.30 4.45
C ILE A 129 -8.93 -10.39 4.71
N LYS A 130 -9.78 -10.67 3.73
CA LYS A 130 -10.82 -11.70 3.82
C LYS A 130 -10.26 -13.11 4.03
N GLU A 131 -9.04 -13.40 3.57
CA GLU A 131 -8.38 -14.69 3.79
C GLU A 131 -7.88 -14.87 5.25
N ILE A 132 -7.57 -13.78 5.95
CA ILE A 132 -7.01 -13.81 7.32
C ILE A 132 -8.11 -13.74 8.38
N ASP A 133 -9.23 -13.08 8.09
CA ASP A 133 -10.38 -12.95 9.00
C ASP A 133 -11.32 -14.19 9.04
N ILE A 134 -10.97 -15.27 8.32
CA ILE A 134 -11.66 -16.59 8.34
C ILE A 134 -10.86 -17.58 9.20
#